data_AF-A0A7L7MAG4-F1
#
_entry.id   AF-A0A7L7MAG4-F1
#
_cell.length_a   1.000
_cell.length_b   1.000
_cell.length_c   1.000
_cell.angle_alpha   90.00
_cell.angle_beta   90.00
_cell.angle_gamma   90.00
#
_symmetry.space_group_name_H-M   'P 1'
#
loop_
_entity.id
_entity.type
_entity.pdbx_description
1 polymer ?
#
loop_
_entity_poly.entity_id
_entity_poly.type
_entity_poly.pdbx_seq_one_letter_code
_entity_poly.pdbx_strand_id
1 'polypeptide(L)'
;MPNERLRAVMADGGWTYATLAQKVDVDPKSVERWVNLGRTPRRVTAMRAAETLGEDVHALWPALRQARAARAISPELVALYDQRVDIPVSAFADMLTQAREHIDVLVYAAVFLHEAYPRLNELLRERAADGCAIRIAVGDAESENVRARGQEEKFGHGIESRCQLALMHYRPLIGVPGIDIRTHGTTLYNSIYRADDQLLVNAHVWGVNAYGAPVWHLRRSGEGGMFDTYAESFNAVWSTATPVRHEG
;
A
#
# COMPACT_ATOMS: atom_id res chain seq x y z
N MET A 1 20.20 5.25 32.78
CA MET A 1 21.50 5.61 32.17
C MET A 1 21.52 7.13 32.01
N PRO A 2 22.68 7.80 32.19
CA PRO A 2 22.78 9.23 31.97
C PRO A 2 22.41 9.64 30.54
N ASN A 3 21.90 10.86 30.38
CA ASN A 3 21.62 11.44 29.07
C ASN A 3 22.86 12.20 28.57
N GLU A 4 23.75 11.48 27.88
CA GLU A 4 25.02 12.04 27.40
C GLU A 4 24.83 13.14 26.35
N ARG A 5 23.78 13.06 25.52
CA ARG A 5 23.48 14.10 24.53
C ARG A 5 23.05 15.41 25.21
N LEU A 6 22.14 15.34 26.17
CA LEU A 6 21.73 16.51 26.95
C LEU A 6 22.92 17.11 27.72
N ARG A 7 23.78 16.26 28.30
CA ARG A 7 24.99 16.70 28.98
C ARG A 7 25.93 17.48 28.05
N ALA A 8 26.20 16.94 26.86
CA ALA A 8 27.09 17.58 25.88
C ALA A 8 26.52 18.93 25.41
N VAL A 9 25.25 18.98 25.03
CA VAL A 9 24.58 20.21 24.59
C VAL A 9 24.57 21.28 25.68
N MET A 10 24.33 20.88 26.94
CA MET A 10 24.40 21.82 28.06
C MET A 10 25.81 22.36 28.28
N ALA A 11 26.83 21.51 28.17
CA ALA A 11 28.23 21.94 28.31
C ALA A 11 28.65 22.91 27.18
N ASP A 12 28.35 22.56 25.92
CA ASP A 12 28.70 23.36 24.75
C ASP A 12 27.99 24.73 24.76
N GLY A 13 26.75 24.78 25.24
CA GLY A 13 25.97 26.02 25.37
C GLY A 13 26.18 26.80 26.67
N GLY A 14 27.08 26.35 27.57
CA GLY A 14 27.32 27.01 28.85
C GLY A 14 26.14 26.96 29.83
N TRP A 15 25.24 25.98 29.67
CA TRP A 15 24.06 25.81 30.50
C TRP A 15 24.40 25.10 31.81
N THR A 16 23.90 25.65 32.91
CA THR A 16 23.89 24.97 34.22
C THR A 16 22.52 24.37 34.48
N TYR A 17 22.43 23.44 35.44
CA TYR A 17 21.12 22.92 35.86
C TYR A 17 20.18 24.03 36.32
N ALA A 18 20.68 25.06 36.99
CA ALA A 18 19.89 26.18 37.47
C ALA A 18 19.42 27.10 36.34
N THR A 19 20.29 27.44 35.39
CA THR A 19 19.95 28.37 34.30
C THR A 19 18.99 27.74 33.29
N LEU A 20 19.14 26.45 32.98
CA LEU A 20 18.16 25.74 32.16
C LEU A 20 16.81 25.58 32.90
N ALA A 21 16.85 25.24 34.19
CA ALA A 21 15.64 25.09 35.00
C ALA A 21 14.82 26.39 35.09
N GLN A 22 15.49 27.53 35.25
CA GLN A 22 14.86 28.84 35.24
C GLN A 22 14.17 29.16 33.90
N LYS A 23 14.82 28.84 32.77
CA LYS A 23 14.26 29.10 31.44
C LYS A 23 13.05 28.24 31.11
N VAL A 24 13.02 27.01 31.59
CA VAL A 24 11.95 26.04 31.29
C VAL A 24 10.91 25.93 32.40
N ASP A 25 11.02 26.77 33.43
CA ASP A 25 10.13 26.88 34.59
C ASP A 25 9.96 25.56 35.35
N VAL A 26 11.08 24.98 35.79
CA VAL A 26 11.12 23.76 36.61
C VAL A 26 12.13 23.88 37.74
N ASP A 27 12.09 22.92 38.67
CA ASP A 27 13.09 22.80 39.72
C ASP A 27 14.46 22.32 39.18
N PRO A 28 15.61 22.91 39.59
CA PRO A 28 16.95 22.49 39.16
C PRO A 28 17.25 21.00 39.32
N LYS A 29 16.70 20.35 40.36
CA LYS A 29 16.82 18.91 40.59
C LYS A 29 16.11 18.09 39.52
N SER A 30 15.10 18.66 38.85
CA SER A 30 14.48 18.01 37.68
C SER A 30 15.45 17.93 36.52
N VAL A 31 16.16 19.02 36.22
CA VAL A 31 17.18 19.06 35.16
C VAL A 31 18.35 18.13 35.49
N GLU A 32 18.83 18.15 36.74
CA GLU A 32 19.86 17.23 37.21
C GLU A 32 19.45 15.76 36.98
N ARG A 33 18.19 15.41 37.27
CA ARG A 33 17.66 14.06 37.02
C ARG A 33 17.51 13.74 35.53
N TRP A 34 17.25 14.72 34.67
CA TRP A 34 17.24 14.50 33.21
C TRP A 34 18.63 14.12 32.71
N VAL A 35 19.67 14.80 33.21
CA VAL A 35 21.06 14.59 32.80
C VAL A 35 21.63 13.32 33.42
N ASN A 36 21.55 13.16 34.74
CA ASN A 36 22.28 12.10 35.45
C ASN A 36 21.54 10.76 35.48
N LEU A 37 20.21 10.80 35.58
CA LEU A 37 19.39 9.58 35.65
C LEU A 37 18.72 9.24 34.32
N GLY A 38 18.85 10.10 33.31
CA GLY A 38 18.18 9.94 32.02
C GLY A 38 16.66 10.06 32.12
N ARG A 39 16.13 10.77 33.12
CA ARG A 39 14.67 10.94 33.25
C ARG A 39 14.11 11.76 32.09
N THR A 40 12.99 11.30 31.55
CA THR A 40 12.27 12.01 30.50
C THR A 40 11.29 13.02 31.12
N PRO A 41 11.36 14.32 30.78
CA PRO A 41 10.37 15.30 31.20
C PRO A 41 8.99 15.05 30.57
N ARG A 42 7.96 15.71 31.09
CA ARG A 42 6.67 15.82 30.39
C ARG A 42 6.88 16.50 29.03
N ARG A 43 6.09 16.11 28.02
CA ARG A 43 6.26 16.54 26.63
C ARG A 43 6.39 18.06 26.47
N VAL A 44 5.50 18.83 27.08
CA VAL A 44 5.51 20.31 27.01
C VAL A 44 6.83 20.88 27.56
N THR A 45 7.28 20.39 28.71
CA THR A 45 8.56 20.79 29.32
C THR A 45 9.75 20.39 28.47
N ALA A 46 9.73 19.19 27.89
CA ALA A 46 10.80 18.71 27.02
C ALA A 46 10.93 19.55 25.75
N MET A 47 9.81 19.95 25.14
CA MET A 47 9.79 20.82 23.97
C MET A 47 10.39 22.19 24.28
N ARG A 48 9.98 22.81 25.40
CA ARG A 48 10.55 24.09 25.86
C ARG A 48 12.06 23.99 26.13
N ALA A 49 12.50 22.90 26.74
CA ALA A 49 13.90 22.65 27.01
C ALA A 49 14.71 22.46 25.71
N ALA A 50 14.19 21.68 24.76
CA ALA A 50 14.81 21.47 23.47
C ALA A 50 14.92 22.77 22.67
N GLU A 51 13.85 23.57 22.64
CA GLU A 51 13.84 24.90 22.03
C GLU A 51 14.85 25.85 22.67
N THR A 52 14.93 25.87 24.01
CA THR A 52 15.91 26.67 24.76
C THR A 52 17.35 26.28 24.43
N LEU A 53 17.58 24.98 24.20
CA LEU A 53 18.89 24.42 23.88
C LEU A 53 19.20 24.42 22.37
N GLY A 54 18.27 24.83 21.51
CA GLY A 54 18.44 24.82 20.05
C GLY A 54 18.56 23.42 19.43
N GLU A 55 18.01 22.41 20.09
CA GLU A 55 18.14 21.00 19.68
C GLU A 55 16.80 20.35 19.38
N ASP A 56 16.84 19.25 18.64
CA ASP A 56 15.65 18.42 18.42
C ASP A 56 15.25 17.68 19.72
N VAL A 57 13.98 17.77 20.10
CA VAL A 57 13.45 17.16 21.33
C VAL A 57 13.61 15.63 21.36
N HIS A 58 13.60 14.98 20.19
CA HIS A 58 13.78 13.53 20.06
C HIS A 58 15.26 13.13 20.02
N ALA A 59 16.17 14.04 19.67
CA ALA A 59 17.60 13.85 19.86
C ALA A 59 17.98 13.90 21.36
N LEU A 60 17.39 14.83 22.11
CA LEU A 60 17.60 14.94 23.57
C LEU A 60 16.88 13.83 24.34
N TRP A 61 15.64 13.50 23.97
CA TRP A 61 14.86 12.44 24.62
C TRP A 61 14.21 11.52 23.58
N PRO A 62 14.93 10.48 23.12
CA PRO A 62 14.40 9.52 22.16
C PRO A 62 13.09 8.86 22.60
N ALA A 63 12.90 8.67 23.91
CA ALA A 63 11.68 8.11 24.50
C ALA A 63 10.42 8.97 24.27
N LEU A 64 10.56 10.24 23.88
CA LEU A 64 9.43 11.10 23.50
C LEU A 64 9.02 10.94 22.03
N ARG A 65 9.75 10.16 21.23
CA ARG A 65 9.19 9.63 19.99
C ARG A 65 8.03 8.75 20.40
N GLN A 66 6.82 9.29 20.28
CA GLN A 66 5.67 8.43 20.08
C GLN A 66 5.97 7.72 18.77
N ALA A 67 6.20 6.41 18.80
CA ALA A 67 5.68 5.61 17.72
C ALA A 67 4.23 6.08 17.60
N ARG A 68 3.84 6.66 16.47
CA ARG A 68 2.43 6.83 16.16
C ARG A 68 1.88 5.44 16.43
N ALA A 69 1.07 5.29 17.49
CA ALA A 69 0.47 3.99 17.75
C ALA A 69 -0.13 3.62 16.40
N ALA A 70 0.35 2.53 15.80
CA ALA A 70 -0.27 2.02 14.60
C ALA A 70 -1.76 2.06 14.94
N ARG A 71 -2.52 2.87 14.19
CA ARG A 71 -3.97 2.97 14.40
C ARG A 71 -4.41 1.52 14.52
N ALA A 72 -5.09 1.14 15.62
CA ALA A 72 -5.28 -0.28 15.95
C ALA A 72 -5.76 -1.07 14.73
N ILE A 73 -6.53 -0.42 13.85
CA ILE A 73 -6.75 -0.77 12.44
C ILE A 73 -6.85 0.55 11.62
N SER A 74 -6.32 0.60 10.38
CA SER A 74 -6.55 1.73 9.46
C SER A 74 -8.06 1.88 9.16
N PRO A 75 -8.65 3.10 9.13
CA PRO A 75 -10.05 3.28 8.75
C PRO A 75 -10.35 2.83 7.32
N GLU A 76 -9.31 2.65 6.49
CA GLU A 76 -9.46 2.14 5.13
C GLU A 76 -9.61 0.62 5.09
N LEU A 77 -9.16 -0.12 6.10
CA LEU A 77 -9.26 -1.58 6.10
C LEU A 77 -10.70 -2.01 6.39
N VAL A 78 -11.39 -2.49 5.35
CA VAL A 78 -12.73 -3.08 5.46
C VAL A 78 -12.64 -4.52 5.95
N ALA A 79 -11.74 -5.31 5.37
CA ALA A 79 -11.51 -6.69 5.74
C ALA A 79 -10.08 -7.14 5.41
N LEU A 80 -9.57 -8.09 6.19
CA LEU A 80 -8.37 -8.86 5.89
C LEU A 80 -8.77 -10.32 5.81
N TYR A 81 -8.49 -10.94 4.67
CA TYR A 81 -8.75 -12.34 4.38
C TYR A 81 -7.42 -13.10 4.44
N ASP A 82 -7.43 -14.26 5.11
CA ASP A 82 -6.25 -15.11 5.23
C ASP A 82 -5.83 -15.65 3.86
N GLN A 83 -6.80 -15.98 3.01
CA GLN A 83 -6.57 -16.46 1.64
C GLN A 83 -7.54 -15.83 0.65
N ARG A 84 -7.11 -15.68 -0.61
CA ARG A 84 -7.96 -15.18 -1.69
C ARG A 84 -9.21 -16.02 -1.89
N VAL A 85 -9.13 -17.33 -1.67
CA VAL A 85 -10.31 -18.21 -1.79
C VAL A 85 -11.40 -17.93 -0.76
N ASP A 86 -11.06 -17.31 0.37
CA ASP A 86 -12.06 -16.95 1.37
C ASP A 86 -13.00 -15.83 0.87
N ILE A 87 -12.65 -15.18 -0.25
CA ILE A 87 -13.48 -14.16 -0.90
C ILE A 87 -14.38 -14.82 -1.94
N PRO A 88 -15.71 -14.75 -1.79
CA PRO A 88 -16.64 -15.19 -2.82
C PRO A 88 -16.42 -14.40 -4.12
N VAL A 89 -16.48 -15.08 -5.27
CA VAL A 89 -16.38 -14.41 -6.58
C VAL A 89 -17.45 -13.33 -6.75
N SER A 90 -18.63 -13.51 -6.14
CA SER A 90 -19.68 -12.50 -6.14
C SER A 90 -19.21 -11.17 -5.56
N ALA A 91 -18.29 -11.15 -4.58
CA ALA A 91 -17.76 -9.90 -4.04
C ALA A 91 -16.98 -9.10 -5.10
N PHE A 92 -16.23 -9.78 -5.98
CA PHE A 92 -15.57 -9.12 -7.11
C PHE A 92 -16.60 -8.62 -8.13
N ALA A 93 -17.58 -9.45 -8.48
CA ALA A 93 -18.62 -9.09 -9.45
C ALA A 93 -19.48 -7.91 -8.95
N ASP A 94 -19.89 -7.92 -7.67
CA ASP A 94 -20.67 -6.87 -7.04
C ASP A 94 -19.89 -5.55 -6.99
N MET A 95 -18.60 -5.61 -6.64
CA MET A 95 -17.70 -4.46 -6.65
C MET A 95 -17.61 -3.84 -8.05
N LEU A 96 -17.38 -4.66 -9.08
CA LEU A 96 -17.31 -4.18 -10.48
C LEU A 96 -18.67 -3.67 -11.00
N THR A 97 -19.77 -4.27 -10.54
CA THR A 97 -21.14 -3.86 -10.92
C THR A 97 -21.50 -2.49 -10.38
N GLN A 98 -21.03 -2.16 -9.18
CA GLN A 98 -21.33 -0.88 -8.52
C GLN A 98 -20.47 0.29 -9.04
N ALA A 99 -19.41 -0.01 -9.81
CA ALA A 99 -18.48 0.99 -10.32
C ALA A 99 -19.15 2.02 -11.24
N ARG A 100 -18.77 3.29 -11.07
CA ARG A 100 -19.28 4.43 -11.85
C ARG A 100 -18.19 5.23 -12.55
N GLU A 101 -17.01 5.34 -11.95
CA GLU A 101 -15.95 6.22 -12.43
C GLU A 101 -14.77 5.42 -12.98
N HIS A 102 -14.28 4.44 -12.23
CA HIS A 102 -13.05 3.73 -12.55
C HIS A 102 -13.10 2.24 -12.19
N ILE A 103 -12.66 1.41 -13.12
CA ILE A 103 -12.29 0.01 -12.86
C ILE A 103 -10.82 -0.18 -13.25
N ASP A 104 -10.00 -0.61 -12.29
CA ASP A 104 -8.59 -0.93 -12.53
C ASP A 104 -8.31 -2.39 -12.14
N VAL A 105 -7.71 -3.16 -13.06
CA VAL A 105 -7.30 -4.55 -12.81
C VAL A 105 -5.83 -4.70 -13.14
N LEU A 106 -5.00 -5.04 -12.15
CA LEU A 106 -3.58 -5.34 -12.33
C LEU A 106 -3.28 -6.74 -11.83
N VAL A 107 -2.94 -7.63 -12.75
CA VAL A 107 -2.78 -9.06 -12.48
C VAL A 107 -1.69 -9.64 -13.37
N TYR A 108 -1.16 -10.81 -13.02
CA TYR A 108 -0.52 -11.64 -14.04
C TYR A 108 -1.57 -12.35 -14.90
N ALA A 109 -2.57 -12.99 -14.30
CA ALA A 109 -3.58 -13.73 -15.07
C ALA A 109 -5.01 -13.54 -14.57
N ALA A 110 -5.29 -13.86 -13.30
CA ALA A 110 -6.64 -13.78 -12.71
C ALA A 110 -7.78 -14.45 -13.52
N VAL A 111 -7.47 -15.53 -14.24
CA VAL A 111 -8.42 -16.30 -15.08
C VAL A 111 -9.69 -16.72 -14.32
N PHE A 112 -9.59 -16.93 -13.01
CA PHE A 112 -10.73 -17.26 -12.15
C PHE A 112 -11.91 -16.29 -12.27
N LEU A 113 -11.66 -15.01 -12.59
CA LEU A 113 -12.73 -14.03 -12.74
C LEU A 113 -13.63 -14.38 -13.94
N HIS A 114 -13.04 -14.76 -15.07
CA HIS A 114 -13.80 -15.19 -16.25
C HIS A 114 -14.43 -16.57 -16.06
N GLU A 115 -13.74 -17.50 -15.40
CA GLU A 115 -14.26 -18.84 -15.15
C GLU A 115 -15.47 -18.84 -14.23
N ALA A 116 -15.39 -18.06 -13.14
CA ALA A 116 -16.45 -18.01 -12.14
C ALA A 116 -17.51 -16.94 -12.43
N TYR A 117 -17.22 -15.95 -13.28
CA TYR A 117 -18.17 -14.94 -13.74
C TYR A 117 -18.13 -14.78 -15.27
N PRO A 118 -18.81 -15.68 -16.04
CA PRO A 118 -18.78 -15.67 -17.50
C PRO A 118 -19.26 -14.38 -18.17
N ARG A 119 -20.10 -13.59 -17.46
CA ARG A 119 -20.62 -12.29 -17.93
C ARG A 119 -19.66 -11.12 -17.73
N LEU A 120 -18.43 -11.36 -17.25
CA LEU A 120 -17.47 -10.29 -16.93
C LEU A 120 -17.29 -9.29 -18.08
N ASN A 121 -17.08 -9.77 -19.30
CA ASN A 121 -16.89 -8.89 -20.45
C ASN A 121 -18.16 -8.10 -20.82
N GLU A 122 -19.35 -8.65 -20.59
CA GLU A 122 -20.60 -7.91 -20.77
C GLU A 122 -20.69 -6.78 -19.72
N LEU A 123 -20.43 -7.11 -18.46
CA LEU A 123 -20.42 -6.15 -17.37
C LEU A 123 -19.44 -4.99 -17.64
N LEU A 124 -18.22 -5.29 -18.08
CA LEU A 124 -17.23 -4.26 -18.39
C LEU A 124 -17.69 -3.36 -19.54
N ARG A 125 -18.34 -3.91 -20.58
CA ARG A 125 -18.93 -3.09 -21.66
C ARG A 125 -20.06 -2.20 -21.15
N GLU A 126 -20.93 -2.73 -20.29
CA GLU A 126 -22.03 -1.98 -19.69
C GLU A 126 -21.49 -0.81 -18.84
N ARG A 127 -20.51 -1.07 -17.96
CA ARG A 127 -19.88 0.00 -17.15
C ARG A 127 -19.19 1.04 -18.02
N ALA A 128 -18.48 0.63 -19.07
CA ALA A 128 -17.82 1.55 -19.99
C ALA A 128 -18.83 2.41 -20.78
N ALA A 129 -19.95 1.83 -21.22
CA ALA A 129 -21.03 2.55 -21.86
C ALA A 129 -21.72 3.56 -20.93
N ASP A 130 -21.77 3.27 -19.62
CA ASP A 130 -22.23 4.17 -18.56
C ASP A 130 -21.20 5.29 -18.24
N GLY A 131 -20.02 5.30 -18.87
CA GLY A 131 -18.97 6.31 -18.71
C GLY A 131 -17.83 5.94 -17.76
N CYS A 132 -17.79 4.72 -17.24
CA CYS A 132 -16.70 4.24 -16.39
C CYS A 132 -15.42 4.01 -17.21
N ALA A 133 -14.28 4.52 -16.75
CA ALA A 133 -12.99 4.25 -17.38
C ALA A 133 -12.39 2.94 -16.86
N ILE A 134 -12.13 2.01 -17.77
CA ILE A 134 -11.69 0.64 -17.43
C ILE A 134 -10.26 0.41 -17.92
N ARG A 135 -9.36 0.02 -17.02
CA ARG A 135 -7.95 -0.24 -17.31
C ARG A 135 -7.55 -1.64 -16.83
N ILE A 136 -7.10 -2.48 -17.75
CA ILE A 136 -6.78 -3.88 -17.47
C ILE A 136 -5.33 -4.16 -17.87
N ALA A 137 -4.48 -4.44 -16.89
CA ALA A 137 -3.08 -4.80 -17.06
C ALA A 137 -2.87 -6.28 -16.70
N VAL A 138 -2.56 -7.08 -17.72
CA VAL A 138 -2.30 -8.53 -17.63
C VAL A 138 -0.80 -8.79 -17.74
N GLY A 139 -0.29 -9.87 -17.16
CA GLY A 139 1.12 -10.24 -17.27
C GLY A 139 1.51 -10.51 -18.72
N ASP A 140 2.68 -10.05 -19.12
CA ASP A 140 3.32 -10.45 -20.37
C ASP A 140 3.91 -11.86 -20.20
N ALA A 141 3.36 -12.84 -20.93
CA ALA A 141 3.78 -14.23 -20.85
C ALA A 141 5.25 -14.45 -21.25
N GLU A 142 5.84 -13.52 -22.01
CA GLU A 142 7.24 -13.59 -22.42
C GLU A 142 8.20 -12.91 -21.42
N SER A 143 7.65 -12.24 -20.39
CA SER A 143 8.46 -11.53 -19.40
C SER A 143 9.23 -12.48 -18.48
N GLU A 144 10.50 -12.14 -18.23
CA GLU A 144 11.34 -12.81 -17.23
C GLU A 144 10.70 -12.76 -15.83
N ASN A 145 10.01 -11.68 -15.46
CA ASN A 145 9.35 -11.55 -14.15
C ASN A 145 8.14 -12.48 -14.00
N VAL A 146 7.41 -12.74 -15.08
CA VAL A 146 6.32 -13.72 -15.09
C VAL A 146 6.88 -15.13 -14.98
N ARG A 147 7.92 -15.45 -15.75
CA ARG A 147 8.61 -16.76 -15.69
C ARG A 147 9.22 -17.03 -14.30
N ALA A 148 9.88 -16.02 -13.72
CA ALA A 148 10.44 -16.10 -12.37
C ALA A 148 9.35 -16.41 -11.34
N ARG A 149 8.24 -15.68 -11.39
CA ARG A 149 7.10 -15.95 -10.50
C ARG A 149 6.57 -17.39 -10.66
N GLY A 150 6.49 -17.88 -11.89
CA GLY A 150 6.09 -19.26 -12.17
C GLY A 150 6.95 -20.27 -11.42
N GLN A 151 8.28 -20.10 -11.51
CA GLN A 151 9.26 -20.97 -10.83
C GLN A 151 9.22 -20.87 -9.30
N GLU A 152 8.86 -19.71 -8.76
CA GLU A 152 8.77 -19.47 -7.32
C GLU A 152 7.53 -20.12 -6.66
N GLU A 153 6.43 -20.31 -7.40
CA GLU A 153 5.23 -20.96 -6.86
C GLU A 153 5.48 -22.46 -6.65
N LYS A 154 5.30 -22.99 -5.42
CA LYS A 154 5.55 -24.41 -5.07
C LYS A 154 4.75 -25.43 -5.88
N PHE A 155 3.73 -24.98 -6.62
CA PHE A 155 2.85 -25.78 -7.48
C PHE A 155 2.90 -25.34 -8.96
N GLY A 156 3.87 -24.51 -9.36
CA GLY A 156 3.75 -23.67 -10.56
C GLY A 156 4.61 -24.08 -11.75
N HIS A 157 3.99 -24.73 -12.74
CA HIS A 157 4.26 -24.43 -14.14
C HIS A 157 3.01 -23.75 -14.73
N GLY A 158 3.17 -22.86 -15.72
CA GLY A 158 2.05 -22.36 -16.52
C GLY A 158 1.42 -21.05 -16.05
N ILE A 159 2.15 -20.18 -15.34
CA ILE A 159 1.67 -18.80 -15.16
C ILE A 159 1.68 -18.05 -16.49
N GLU A 160 2.66 -18.33 -17.36
CA GLU A 160 2.79 -17.84 -18.72
C GLU A 160 1.55 -18.20 -19.55
N SER A 161 1.18 -19.48 -19.57
CA SER A 161 -0.03 -19.96 -20.26
C SER A 161 -1.31 -19.34 -19.69
N ARG A 162 -1.38 -19.13 -18.36
CA ARG A 162 -2.50 -18.42 -17.73
C ARG A 162 -2.56 -16.94 -18.12
N CYS A 163 -1.41 -16.27 -18.29
CA CYS A 163 -1.35 -14.90 -18.80
C CYS A 163 -1.87 -14.82 -20.24
N GLN A 164 -1.46 -15.78 -21.10
CA GLN A 164 -1.96 -15.89 -22.48
C GLN A 164 -3.48 -16.10 -22.50
N LEU A 165 -3.99 -17.03 -21.67
CA LEU A 165 -5.42 -17.31 -21.56
C LEU A 165 -6.21 -16.09 -21.05
N ALA A 166 -5.71 -15.40 -20.03
CA ALA A 166 -6.33 -14.17 -19.52
C ALA A 166 -6.42 -13.10 -20.60
N LEU A 167 -5.34 -12.89 -21.37
CA LEU A 167 -5.34 -11.96 -22.48
C LEU A 167 -6.36 -12.36 -23.56
N MET A 168 -6.46 -13.64 -23.89
CA MET A 168 -7.46 -14.15 -24.84
C MET A 168 -8.90 -13.84 -24.39
N HIS A 169 -9.20 -13.95 -23.10
CA HIS A 169 -10.51 -13.58 -22.58
C HIS A 169 -10.82 -12.09 -22.74
N TYR A 170 -9.82 -11.21 -22.63
CA TYR A 170 -10.01 -9.77 -22.78
C TYR A 170 -9.98 -9.26 -24.23
N ARG A 171 -9.45 -10.04 -25.20
CA ARG A 171 -9.41 -9.66 -26.63
C ARG A 171 -10.72 -9.09 -27.19
N PRO A 172 -11.92 -9.63 -26.88
CA PRO A 172 -13.18 -9.08 -27.37
C PRO A 172 -13.55 -7.68 -26.85
N LEU A 173 -12.76 -7.10 -25.94
CA LEU A 173 -12.93 -5.73 -25.45
C LEU A 173 -11.96 -4.73 -26.10
N ILE A 174 -11.01 -5.20 -26.91
CA ILE A 174 -10.08 -4.31 -27.62
C ILE A 174 -10.87 -3.41 -28.58
N GLY A 175 -10.67 -2.10 -28.46
CA GLY A 175 -11.34 -1.09 -29.28
C GLY A 175 -12.71 -0.66 -28.77
N VAL A 176 -13.20 -1.23 -27.65
CA VAL A 176 -14.41 -0.72 -26.99
C VAL A 176 -14.09 0.62 -26.33
N PRO A 177 -14.82 1.72 -26.63
CA PRO A 177 -14.60 3.01 -26.00
C PRO A 177 -14.71 2.90 -24.46
N GLY A 178 -13.74 3.51 -23.75
CA GLY A 178 -13.67 3.47 -22.30
C GLY A 178 -12.96 2.25 -21.72
N ILE A 179 -12.51 1.29 -22.55
CA ILE A 179 -11.77 0.11 -22.09
C ILE A 179 -10.37 0.07 -22.72
N ASP A 180 -9.35 0.09 -21.87
CA ASP A 180 -7.95 -0.09 -22.26
C ASP A 180 -7.40 -1.41 -21.70
N ILE A 181 -6.69 -2.15 -22.55
CA ILE A 181 -6.01 -3.40 -22.18
C ILE A 181 -4.52 -3.26 -22.47
N ARG A 182 -3.68 -3.61 -21.50
CA ARG A 182 -2.23 -3.61 -21.59
C ARG A 182 -1.62 -4.90 -21.07
N THR A 183 -0.43 -5.23 -21.56
CA THR A 183 0.44 -6.22 -20.94
C THR A 183 1.55 -5.54 -20.13
N HIS A 184 2.00 -6.16 -19.05
CA HIS A 184 3.11 -5.65 -18.24
C HIS A 184 4.08 -6.77 -17.87
N GLY A 185 5.37 -6.43 -17.83
CA GLY A 185 6.43 -7.34 -17.39
C GLY A 185 7.03 -6.95 -16.04
N THR A 186 6.29 -6.23 -15.19
CA THR A 186 6.80 -5.75 -13.90
C THR A 186 6.92 -6.88 -12.88
N THR A 187 7.84 -6.76 -11.92
CA THR A 187 7.78 -7.59 -10.71
C THR A 187 6.51 -7.25 -9.94
N LEU A 188 5.55 -8.16 -9.93
CA LEU A 188 4.25 -7.91 -9.34
C LEU A 188 4.25 -8.23 -7.84
N TYR A 189 4.26 -7.20 -6.98
CA TYR A 189 4.22 -7.39 -5.52
C TYR A 189 2.83 -7.74 -4.98
N ASN A 190 1.79 -7.36 -5.73
CA ASN A 190 0.40 -7.61 -5.41
C ASN A 190 -0.43 -7.52 -6.69
N SER A 191 -1.54 -8.24 -6.74
CA SER A 191 -2.59 -8.00 -7.73
C SER A 191 -3.62 -7.04 -7.17
N ILE A 192 -4.11 -6.12 -8.00
CA ILE A 192 -5.05 -5.07 -7.61
C ILE A 192 -6.33 -5.23 -8.42
N TYR A 193 -7.46 -5.18 -7.73
CA TYR A 193 -8.79 -5.03 -8.32
C TYR A 193 -9.44 -3.82 -7.67
N ARG A 194 -9.70 -2.78 -8.44
CA ARG A 194 -10.29 -1.54 -7.95
C ARG A 194 -11.60 -1.26 -8.68
N ALA A 195 -12.58 -0.79 -7.93
CA ALA A 195 -13.76 -0.12 -8.44
C ALA A 195 -13.98 1.15 -7.61
N ASP A 196 -13.87 2.31 -8.24
CA ASP A 196 -14.01 3.63 -7.62
C ASP A 196 -13.16 3.80 -6.34
N ASP A 197 -13.81 3.74 -5.17
CA ASP A 197 -13.25 3.89 -3.83
C ASP A 197 -12.99 2.55 -3.11
N GLN A 198 -13.27 1.42 -3.76
CA GLN A 198 -13.03 0.05 -3.28
C GLN A 198 -11.80 -0.56 -3.94
N LEU A 199 -11.00 -1.28 -3.17
CA LEU A 199 -9.80 -1.93 -3.67
C LEU A 199 -9.53 -3.26 -2.96
N LEU A 200 -9.41 -4.35 -3.71
CA LEU A 200 -8.93 -5.65 -3.24
C LEU A 200 -7.47 -5.80 -3.64
N VAL A 201 -6.57 -5.87 -2.65
CA VAL A 201 -5.15 -6.12 -2.86
C VAL A 201 -4.84 -7.56 -2.52
N ASN A 202 -4.54 -8.37 -3.52
CA ASN A 202 -4.11 -9.74 -3.35
C ASN A 202 -2.58 -9.80 -3.28
N ALA A 203 -2.04 -10.11 -2.11
CA ALA A 203 -0.59 -10.16 -1.90
C ALA A 203 0.08 -11.22 -2.80
N HIS A 204 1.35 -10.99 -3.15
CA HIS A 204 2.20 -12.05 -3.66
C HIS A 204 3.13 -12.48 -2.54
N VAL A 205 3.03 -13.77 -2.16
CA VAL A 205 3.84 -14.37 -1.11
C VAL A 205 4.73 -15.44 -1.74
N TRP A 206 6.03 -15.37 -1.47
CA TRP A 206 7.01 -16.30 -2.00
C TRP A 206 6.62 -17.76 -1.70
N GLY A 207 6.63 -18.62 -2.70
CA GLY A 207 6.24 -20.03 -2.54
C GLY A 207 4.74 -20.32 -2.43
N VAL A 208 3.89 -19.29 -2.37
CA VAL A 208 2.42 -19.44 -2.27
C VAL A 208 1.80 -19.02 -3.58
N ASN A 209 0.82 -19.76 -4.09
CA ASN A 209 0.07 -19.37 -5.28
C ASN A 209 -0.89 -18.20 -4.96
N ALA A 210 -1.36 -17.47 -5.98
CA ALA A 210 -2.29 -16.35 -5.77
C ALA A 210 -3.63 -16.73 -5.12
N TYR A 211 -3.98 -18.02 -5.07
CA TYR A 211 -5.22 -18.52 -4.47
C TYR A 211 -5.13 -18.61 -2.93
N GLY A 212 -3.97 -19.01 -2.40
CA GLY A 212 -3.71 -19.13 -0.96
C GLY A 212 -3.03 -17.91 -0.33
N ALA A 213 -2.90 -16.82 -1.08
CA ALA A 213 -2.28 -15.59 -0.59
C ALA A 213 -3.31 -14.67 0.11
N PRO A 214 -2.91 -13.88 1.12
CA PRO A 214 -3.82 -13.00 1.83
C PRO A 214 -4.30 -11.85 0.95
N VAL A 215 -5.49 -11.36 1.27
CA VAL A 215 -6.11 -10.22 0.59
C VAL A 215 -6.57 -9.20 1.61
N TRP A 216 -6.27 -7.94 1.40
CA TRP A 216 -6.94 -6.86 2.15
C TRP A 216 -7.89 -6.09 1.25
N HIS A 217 -9.10 -5.90 1.75
CA HIS A 217 -10.12 -5.05 1.17
C HIS A 217 -10.04 -3.67 1.79
N LEU A 218 -9.76 -2.69 0.94
CA LEU A 218 -9.67 -1.28 1.31
C LEU A 218 -10.86 -0.50 0.76
N ARG A 219 -11.31 0.49 1.54
CA ARG A 219 -12.19 1.57 1.11
C ARG A 219 -11.52 2.91 1.39
N ARG A 220 -11.44 3.78 0.40
CA ARG A 220 -10.82 5.10 0.54
C ARG A 220 -11.51 5.89 1.66
N SER A 221 -10.72 6.47 2.57
CA SER A 221 -11.27 7.24 3.72
C SER A 221 -10.72 8.67 3.83
N GLY A 222 -9.71 9.01 3.04
CA GLY A 222 -9.05 10.31 2.97
C GLY A 222 -7.93 10.29 1.94
N GLU A 223 -7.21 11.40 1.82
CA GLU A 223 -6.07 11.52 0.90
C GLU A 223 -4.77 11.01 1.51
N GLY A 224 -3.90 10.43 0.67
CA GLY A 224 -2.56 9.96 1.06
C GLY A 224 -2.58 8.70 1.94
N GLY A 225 -3.67 7.92 1.87
CA GLY A 225 -3.85 6.66 2.59
C GLY A 225 -3.20 5.44 1.93
N MET A 226 -3.48 4.26 2.49
CA MET A 226 -3.09 2.98 1.90
C MET A 226 -3.77 2.80 0.53
N PHE A 227 -5.04 3.18 0.42
CA PHE A 227 -5.78 3.13 -0.83
C PHE A 227 -5.03 3.89 -1.94
N ASP A 228 -4.69 5.16 -1.68
CA ASP A 228 -4.01 6.03 -2.64
C ASP A 228 -2.63 5.46 -3.00
N THR A 229 -1.91 4.89 -2.04
CA THR A 229 -0.63 4.22 -2.28
C THR A 229 -0.75 3.06 -3.28
N TYR A 230 -1.75 2.19 -3.14
CA TYR A 230 -1.98 1.10 -4.10
C TYR A 230 -2.50 1.61 -5.45
N ALA A 231 -3.34 2.63 -5.46
CA ALA A 231 -3.81 3.26 -6.70
C ALA A 231 -2.67 3.93 -7.48
N GLU A 232 -1.74 4.61 -6.79
CA GLU A 232 -0.51 5.16 -7.38
C GLU A 232 0.42 4.06 -7.89
N SER A 233 0.55 2.96 -7.15
CA SER A 233 1.31 1.78 -7.61
C SER A 233 0.72 1.19 -8.90
N PHE A 234 -0.61 1.09 -8.99
CA PHE A 234 -1.29 0.73 -10.25
C PHE A 234 -0.91 1.69 -11.38
N ASN A 235 -1.02 3.00 -11.14
CA ASN A 235 -0.73 4.03 -12.14
C ASN A 235 0.72 3.97 -12.64
N ALA A 236 1.68 3.72 -11.73
CA ALA A 236 3.08 3.54 -12.08
C ALA A 236 3.27 2.35 -13.04
N VAL A 237 2.72 1.17 -12.71
CA VAL A 237 2.78 -0.01 -13.58
C VAL A 237 2.09 0.28 -14.91
N TRP A 238 0.89 0.86 -14.88
CA TRP A 238 0.09 1.21 -16.07
C TRP A 238 0.86 2.11 -17.04
N SER A 239 1.58 3.11 -16.52
CA SER A 239 2.35 4.06 -17.33
C SER A 239 3.44 3.39 -18.18
N THR A 240 3.98 2.26 -17.71
CA THR A 240 5.03 1.48 -18.38
C THR A 240 4.51 0.27 -19.16
N ALA A 241 3.22 -0.06 -19.00
CA ALA A 241 2.59 -1.22 -19.62
C ALA A 241 2.34 -0.99 -21.13
N THR A 242 2.43 -2.06 -21.90
CA THR A 242 2.32 -2.04 -23.37
C THR A 242 0.87 -2.21 -23.80
N PRO A 243 0.28 -1.28 -24.57
CA PRO A 243 -1.06 -1.43 -25.12
C PRO A 243 -1.21 -2.65 -26.01
N VAL A 244 -2.27 -3.42 -25.80
CA VAL A 244 -2.66 -4.53 -26.67
C VAL A 244 -3.47 -3.98 -27.83
N ARG A 245 -3.05 -4.29 -29.06
CA ARG A 245 -3.75 -3.88 -30.28
C ARG A 245 -4.44 -5.10 -30.90
N HIS A 246 -5.48 -4.85 -31.70
CA HIS A 246 -6.01 -5.90 -32.58
C HIS A 246 -4.90 -6.33 -33.53
N GLU A 247 -4.53 -7.61 -33.47
CA GLU A 247 -3.86 -8.25 -34.61
C GLU A 247 -4.95 -8.45 -35.66
N GLY A 248 -4.77 -7.80 -36.81
CA GLY A 248 -5.72 -7.83 -37.93
C GLY A 248 -5.82 -9.18 -38.62
#